data_AF-A0A934F4Z9-F1
#
_entry.id   AF-A0A934F4Z9-F1
#
_cell.length_a   1.000
_cell.length_b   1.000
_cell.length_c   1.000
_cell.angle_alpha   90.00
_cell.angle_beta   90.00
_cell.angle_gamma   90.00
#
_symmetry.space_group_name_H-M   'P 1'
#
loop_
_entity.id
_entity.type
_entity.pdbx_description
1 polymer ?
#
loop_
_entity_poly.entity_id
_entity_poly.type
_entity_poly.pdbx_seq_one_letter_code
_entity_poly.pdbx_strand_id
1 'polypeptide(L)'
;MSIMDIFRINEIKAELAKTVKERDSLKSALADTDKMDYHQLKQAIENLSIQKERAYEELQVAQAEFVKRKQGFDQQLAELAKQIELRKKEIIVLDDEILLESFALYKPKFKFLTSEEYKTRLDACREKQKQLIKDGLAVKINENWTVNNSKTEGRKMVNDMKKLILRSFNNECDYCVDNVKFNNMEVNEKRIEKSFEELNKLGRIMQASITEAYKKLKYEELYLAFEYQQKKQEEKEEQKRIREELREQQKLEQEIRQAREKLAKEKKHFTRAINELESRLKEVTDDSERALVLEKLKEVKEQYAELEKEEKVIDYREQNAKAGYVYVISNIGSLGENVYKIGMTRRLEPLERIDELGDASVPFEFDVHALIFSDNAPALEAKLHEHFYKSRINKLNDRKEFFRADIHEIEKVIKENYDKVVDVVKEAPAEQYRESLRMA
;
A
#
# COMPACT_ATOMS: atom_id res chain seq x y z
N MET A 1 -50.07 38.53 -22.02
CA MET A 1 -50.37 37.12 -22.30
C MET A 1 -49.09 36.33 -22.12
N SER A 2 -49.09 35.33 -21.24
CA SER A 2 -47.89 34.54 -20.95
C SER A 2 -47.54 33.66 -22.16
N ILE A 3 -46.27 33.38 -22.38
CA ILE A 3 -45.79 32.50 -23.47
C ILE A 3 -46.46 31.11 -23.38
N MET A 4 -46.78 30.65 -22.16
CA MET A 4 -47.55 29.42 -21.92
C MET A 4 -48.97 29.47 -22.51
N ASP A 5 -49.63 30.63 -22.51
CA ASP A 5 -50.98 30.77 -23.09
C ASP A 5 -50.92 30.61 -24.62
N ILE A 6 -49.84 31.07 -25.25
CA ILE A 6 -49.63 30.98 -26.71
C ILE A 6 -49.36 29.54 -27.14
N PHE A 7 -48.56 28.79 -26.37
CA PHE A 7 -48.34 27.36 -26.64
C PHE A 7 -49.62 26.54 -26.47
N ARG A 8 -50.39 26.80 -25.41
CA ARG A 8 -51.67 26.12 -25.19
C ARG A 8 -52.69 26.43 -26.28
N ILE A 9 -52.73 27.69 -26.75
CA ILE A 9 -53.55 28.08 -27.90
C ILE A 9 -53.10 27.36 -29.18
N ASN A 10 -51.80 27.13 -29.37
CA ASN A 10 -51.29 26.43 -30.55
C ASN A 10 -51.56 24.91 -30.51
N GLU A 11 -51.44 24.27 -29.35
CA GLU A 11 -51.87 22.87 -29.16
C GLU A 11 -53.37 22.71 -29.36
N ILE A 12 -54.18 23.61 -28.78
CA ILE A 12 -55.63 23.62 -28.99
C ILE A 12 -55.96 23.85 -30.47
N LYS A 13 -55.23 24.71 -31.17
CA LYS A 13 -55.41 24.90 -32.63
C LYS A 13 -55.00 23.66 -33.44
N ALA A 14 -53.95 22.94 -33.03
CA ALA A 14 -53.52 21.72 -33.70
C ALA A 14 -54.51 20.58 -33.48
N GLU A 15 -55.00 20.40 -32.25
CA GLU A 15 -56.07 19.46 -31.94
C GLU A 15 -57.38 19.83 -32.64
N LEU A 16 -57.72 21.13 -32.69
CA LEU A 16 -58.89 21.61 -33.43
C LEU A 16 -58.74 21.35 -34.94
N ALA A 17 -57.54 21.55 -35.51
CA ALA A 17 -57.28 21.25 -36.92
C ALA A 17 -57.38 19.75 -37.20
N LYS A 18 -56.91 18.90 -36.29
CA LYS A 18 -57.00 17.44 -36.40
C LYS A 18 -58.44 16.96 -36.28
N THR A 19 -59.19 17.45 -35.29
CA THR A 19 -60.61 17.11 -35.12
C THR A 19 -61.49 17.69 -36.21
N VAL A 20 -61.18 18.85 -36.77
CA VAL A 20 -61.87 19.38 -37.96
C VAL A 20 -61.58 18.51 -39.19
N LYS A 21 -60.34 18.08 -39.41
CA LYS A 21 -60.01 17.13 -40.48
C LYS A 21 -60.74 15.79 -40.31
N GLU A 22 -60.76 15.23 -39.10
CA GLU A 22 -61.49 14.00 -38.79
C GLU A 22 -63.00 14.18 -38.93
N ARG A 23 -63.55 15.33 -38.52
CA ARG A 23 -64.96 15.65 -38.73
C ARG A 23 -65.31 15.78 -40.21
N ASP A 24 -64.44 16.42 -40.99
CA ASP A 24 -64.69 16.64 -42.43
C ASP A 24 -64.53 15.34 -43.23
N SER A 25 -63.58 14.47 -42.85
CA SER A 25 -63.48 13.12 -43.42
C SER A 25 -64.67 12.26 -43.04
N LEU A 26 -65.13 12.30 -41.78
CA LEU A 26 -66.32 11.60 -41.33
C LEU A 26 -67.59 12.14 -42.00
N LYS A 27 -67.71 13.46 -42.21
CA LYS A 27 -68.83 14.06 -42.97
C LYS A 27 -68.81 13.64 -44.43
N SER A 28 -67.64 13.57 -45.07
CA SER A 28 -67.51 13.05 -46.43
C SER A 28 -67.94 11.59 -46.49
N ALA A 29 -67.45 10.77 -45.56
CA ALA A 29 -67.82 9.35 -45.46
C ALA A 29 -69.32 9.17 -45.19
N LEU A 30 -69.93 10.03 -44.37
CA LEU A 30 -71.37 10.04 -44.07
C LEU A 30 -72.21 10.42 -45.30
N ALA A 31 -71.78 11.44 -46.06
CA ALA A 31 -72.45 11.88 -47.28
C ALA A 31 -72.35 10.85 -48.43
N ASP A 32 -71.27 10.06 -48.46
CA ASP A 32 -71.12 8.95 -49.40
C ASP A 32 -71.96 7.74 -48.97
N THR A 33 -72.12 7.51 -47.65
CA THR A 33 -73.00 6.45 -47.13
C THR A 33 -74.50 6.76 -47.31
N ASP A 34 -74.92 8.03 -47.23
CA ASP A 34 -76.31 8.46 -47.51
C ASP A 34 -76.73 8.27 -48.99
N LYS A 35 -75.76 8.12 -49.90
CA LYS A 35 -75.98 7.85 -51.34
C LYS A 35 -75.92 6.37 -51.71
N MET A 36 -75.50 5.52 -50.78
CA MET A 36 -75.45 4.07 -50.97
C MET A 36 -76.79 3.47 -50.58
N ASP A 37 -77.36 2.63 -51.45
CA ASP A 37 -78.55 1.87 -51.09
C ASP A 37 -78.21 0.89 -49.94
N TYR A 38 -79.19 0.53 -49.11
CA TYR A 38 -79.03 -0.31 -47.91
C TYR A 38 -78.23 -1.59 -48.20
N HIS A 39 -78.37 -2.15 -49.40
CA HIS A 39 -77.63 -3.32 -49.85
C HIS A 39 -76.11 -3.08 -50.00
N GLN A 40 -75.70 -1.93 -50.57
CA GLN A 40 -74.29 -1.57 -50.74
C GLN A 40 -73.64 -1.25 -49.39
N LEU A 41 -74.39 -0.62 -48.49
CA LEU A 41 -73.94 -0.31 -47.13
C LEU A 41 -73.69 -1.59 -46.33
N LYS A 42 -74.59 -2.57 -46.45
CA LYS A 42 -74.44 -3.88 -45.81
C LYS A 42 -73.21 -4.65 -46.33
N GLN A 43 -72.98 -4.65 -47.64
CA GLN A 43 -71.79 -5.27 -48.24
C GLN A 43 -70.49 -4.57 -47.81
N ALA A 44 -70.47 -3.24 -47.72
CA ALA A 44 -69.31 -2.50 -47.24
C ALA A 44 -68.98 -2.80 -45.78
N ILE A 45 -70.01 -2.88 -44.91
CA ILE A 45 -69.85 -3.26 -43.51
C ILE A 45 -69.31 -4.69 -43.39
N GLU A 46 -69.85 -5.62 -44.17
CA GLU A 46 -69.41 -7.03 -44.16
C GLU A 46 -67.94 -7.17 -44.63
N ASN A 47 -67.55 -6.43 -45.68
CA ASN A 47 -66.17 -6.38 -46.15
C ASN A 47 -65.24 -5.75 -45.10
N LEU A 48 -65.66 -4.67 -44.45
CA LEU A 48 -64.89 -4.03 -43.36
C LEU A 48 -64.77 -4.93 -42.14
N SER A 49 -65.80 -5.71 -41.79
CA SER A 49 -65.69 -6.69 -40.70
C SER A 49 -64.69 -7.80 -41.04
N ILE A 50 -64.71 -8.31 -42.27
CA ILE A 50 -63.75 -9.32 -42.73
C ILE A 50 -62.32 -8.75 -42.72
N GLN A 51 -62.12 -7.51 -43.19
CA GLN A 51 -60.80 -6.86 -43.14
C GLN A 51 -60.32 -6.63 -41.71
N LYS A 52 -61.21 -6.23 -40.80
CA LYS A 52 -60.90 -6.06 -39.38
C LYS A 52 -60.50 -7.37 -38.72
N GLU A 53 -61.22 -8.46 -39.01
CA GLU A 53 -60.88 -9.80 -38.49
C GLU A 53 -59.51 -10.26 -38.99
N ARG A 54 -59.23 -10.12 -40.30
CA ARG A 54 -57.91 -10.44 -40.86
C ARG A 54 -56.78 -9.64 -40.22
N ALA A 55 -56.96 -8.33 -40.06
CA ALA A 55 -55.97 -7.49 -39.41
C ALA A 55 -55.76 -7.87 -37.92
N TYR A 56 -56.82 -8.33 -37.25
CA TYR A 56 -56.73 -8.80 -35.86
C TYR A 56 -55.98 -10.14 -35.76
N GLU A 57 -56.22 -11.07 -36.69
CA GLU A 57 -55.47 -12.32 -36.78
C GLU A 57 -53.98 -12.07 -37.08
N GLU A 58 -53.66 -11.20 -38.05
CA GLU A 58 -52.28 -10.82 -38.36
C GLU A 58 -51.57 -10.19 -37.14
N LEU A 59 -52.27 -9.33 -36.40
CA LEU A 59 -51.75 -8.72 -35.18
C LEU A 59 -51.47 -9.78 -34.08
N GLN A 60 -52.36 -10.75 -33.91
CA GLN A 60 -52.16 -11.84 -32.95
C GLN A 60 -50.95 -12.71 -33.30
N VAL A 61 -50.78 -13.04 -34.59
CA VAL A 61 -49.62 -13.80 -35.06
C VAL A 61 -48.32 -13.01 -34.82
N ALA A 62 -48.29 -11.73 -35.18
CA ALA A 62 -47.12 -10.88 -34.97
C ALA A 62 -46.76 -10.73 -33.48
N GLN A 63 -47.76 -10.60 -32.60
CA GLN A 63 -47.53 -10.57 -31.14
C GLN A 63 -46.96 -11.89 -30.62
N ALA A 64 -47.50 -13.03 -31.07
CA ALA A 64 -47.00 -14.34 -30.68
C ALA A 64 -45.55 -14.56 -31.12
N GLU A 65 -45.19 -14.15 -32.35
CA GLU A 65 -43.82 -14.20 -32.84
C GLU A 65 -42.88 -13.29 -32.05
N PHE A 66 -43.32 -12.07 -31.70
CA PHE A 66 -42.54 -11.13 -30.91
C PHE A 66 -42.25 -11.68 -29.50
N VAL A 67 -43.26 -12.25 -28.83
CA VAL A 67 -43.09 -12.88 -27.51
C VAL A 67 -42.10 -14.05 -27.60
N LYS A 68 -42.21 -14.88 -28.63
CA LYS A 68 -41.30 -16.02 -28.84
C LYS A 68 -39.85 -15.55 -29.07
N ARG A 69 -39.63 -14.50 -29.87
CA ARG A 69 -38.30 -13.91 -30.07
C ARG A 69 -37.74 -13.31 -28.79
N LYS A 70 -38.56 -12.59 -28.03
CA LYS A 70 -38.15 -12.00 -26.74
C LYS A 70 -37.69 -13.09 -25.76
N GLN A 71 -38.45 -14.18 -25.62
CA GLN A 71 -38.06 -15.32 -24.79
C GLN A 71 -36.73 -15.95 -25.24
N GLY A 72 -36.50 -16.06 -26.55
CA GLY A 72 -35.23 -16.54 -27.10
C GLY A 72 -34.04 -15.64 -26.73
N PHE A 73 -34.21 -14.31 -26.83
CA PHE A 73 -33.18 -13.37 -26.43
C PHE A 73 -32.93 -13.37 -24.91
N ASP A 74 -33.97 -13.48 -24.09
CA ASP A 74 -33.84 -13.55 -22.63
C ASP A 74 -33.05 -14.81 -22.21
N GLN A 75 -33.28 -15.94 -22.87
CA GLN A 75 -32.51 -17.18 -22.64
C GLN A 75 -31.05 -17.03 -23.06
N GLN A 76 -30.77 -16.40 -24.21
CA GLN A 76 -29.40 -16.15 -24.66
C GLN A 76 -28.66 -15.20 -23.72
N LEU A 77 -29.31 -14.14 -23.25
CA LEU A 77 -28.74 -13.20 -22.28
C LEU A 77 -28.40 -13.89 -20.96
N ALA A 78 -29.27 -14.77 -20.46
CA ALA A 78 -29.00 -15.54 -19.26
C ALA A 78 -27.79 -16.47 -19.41
N GLU A 79 -27.68 -17.15 -20.56
CA GLU A 79 -26.55 -18.05 -20.84
C GLU A 79 -25.23 -17.27 -21.01
N LEU A 80 -25.24 -16.16 -21.76
CA LEU A 80 -24.08 -15.28 -21.91
C LEU A 80 -23.65 -14.68 -20.58
N ALA A 81 -24.59 -14.23 -19.74
CA ALA A 81 -24.27 -13.72 -18.40
C ALA A 81 -23.58 -14.77 -17.54
N LYS A 82 -24.06 -16.01 -17.58
CA LYS A 82 -23.46 -17.15 -16.87
C LYS A 82 -22.06 -17.48 -17.40
N GLN A 83 -21.86 -17.45 -18.72
CA GLN A 83 -20.54 -17.67 -19.33
C GLN A 83 -19.57 -16.56 -18.97
N ILE A 84 -20.00 -15.29 -18.97
CA ILE A 84 -19.18 -14.15 -18.54
C ILE A 84 -18.76 -14.32 -17.07
N GLU A 85 -19.67 -14.73 -16.19
CA GLU A 85 -19.34 -14.96 -14.78
C GLU A 85 -18.33 -16.10 -14.60
N LEU A 86 -18.47 -17.18 -15.38
CA LEU A 86 -17.55 -18.31 -15.36
C LEU A 86 -16.15 -17.90 -15.86
N ARG A 87 -16.09 -17.18 -16.99
CA ARG A 87 -14.84 -16.66 -17.57
C ARG A 87 -14.16 -15.64 -16.67
N LYS A 88 -14.91 -14.77 -16.00
CA LYS A 88 -14.35 -13.86 -14.98
C LYS A 88 -13.68 -14.63 -13.84
N LYS A 89 -14.29 -15.71 -13.36
CA LYS A 89 -13.69 -16.59 -12.33
C LYS A 89 -12.43 -17.31 -12.84
N GLU A 90 -12.37 -17.64 -14.12
CA GLU A 90 -11.17 -18.21 -14.76
C GLU A 90 -10.04 -17.17 -14.88
N ILE A 91 -10.33 -15.97 -15.37
CA ILE A 91 -9.34 -14.89 -15.57
C ILE A 91 -8.69 -14.43 -14.25
N ILE A 92 -9.47 -14.30 -13.17
CA ILE A 92 -8.95 -13.93 -11.83
C ILE A 92 -7.91 -14.93 -11.30
N VAL A 93 -7.87 -16.14 -11.87
CA VAL A 93 -6.97 -17.21 -11.43
C VAL A 93 -5.82 -17.44 -12.43
N LEU A 94 -5.89 -16.86 -13.62
CA LEU A 94 -4.91 -17.09 -14.70
C LEU A 94 -3.88 -15.96 -14.84
N ASP A 95 -4.17 -14.74 -14.39
CA ASP A 95 -3.23 -13.63 -14.48
C ASP A 95 -2.76 -13.14 -13.11
N ASP A 96 -1.59 -13.63 -12.68
CA ASP A 96 -0.82 -13.07 -11.55
C ASP A 96 -0.46 -11.59 -11.79
N GLU A 97 -0.44 -11.13 -13.06
CA GLU A 97 -0.11 -9.74 -13.44
C GLU A 97 -1.30 -8.76 -13.32
N ILE A 98 -2.55 -9.20 -13.53
CA ILE A 98 -3.73 -8.32 -13.41
C ILE A 98 -4.06 -8.05 -11.93
N LEU A 99 -3.66 -8.93 -11.01
CA LEU A 99 -3.92 -8.77 -9.58
C LEU A 99 -3.08 -7.69 -8.89
N LEU A 100 -2.09 -7.12 -9.58
CA LEU A 100 -1.36 -5.93 -9.13
C LEU A 100 -2.27 -4.69 -9.00
N GLU A 101 -3.43 -4.65 -9.67
CA GLU A 101 -4.33 -3.50 -9.61
C GLU A 101 -5.32 -3.54 -8.43
N SER A 102 -5.60 -4.72 -7.87
CA SER A 102 -6.48 -4.86 -6.70
C SER A 102 -5.67 -5.07 -5.43
N PHE A 103 -4.90 -4.06 -5.01
CA PHE A 103 -4.32 -4.01 -3.66
C PHE A 103 -5.43 -3.83 -2.61
N ALA A 104 -6.26 -4.85 -2.39
CA ALA A 104 -6.97 -4.98 -1.13
C ALA A 104 -5.91 -5.26 -0.06
N LEU A 105 -5.64 -4.27 0.79
CA LEU A 105 -4.77 -4.46 1.96
C LEU A 105 -5.30 -5.66 2.75
N TYR A 106 -4.50 -6.74 2.82
CA TYR A 106 -4.84 -7.91 3.62
C TYR A 106 -5.19 -7.45 5.04
N LYS A 107 -6.37 -7.84 5.51
CA LYS A 107 -6.81 -7.55 6.89
C LYS A 107 -6.36 -8.71 7.78
N PRO A 108 -5.47 -8.47 8.76
CA PRO A 108 -5.06 -9.50 9.71
C PRO A 108 -6.27 -10.14 10.38
N LYS A 109 -6.30 -11.48 10.35
CA LYS A 109 -7.34 -12.29 11.00
C LYS A 109 -6.96 -12.58 12.45
N PHE A 110 -5.67 -12.62 12.75
CA PHE A 110 -5.18 -12.80 14.11
C PHE A 110 -4.49 -11.51 14.60
N LYS A 111 -4.44 -11.37 15.93
CA LYS A 111 -3.82 -10.23 16.61
C LYS A 111 -2.93 -10.74 17.74
N PHE A 112 -1.92 -11.54 17.38
CA PHE A 112 -0.93 -12.01 18.37
C PHE A 112 0.18 -10.96 18.54
N LEU A 113 0.77 -10.94 19.74
CA LEU A 113 1.75 -9.92 20.11
C LEU A 113 3.14 -10.25 19.57
N THR A 114 3.48 -11.53 19.47
CA THR A 114 4.83 -12.01 19.11
C THR A 114 4.79 -13.05 17.99
N SER A 115 5.88 -13.16 17.25
CA SER A 115 6.06 -14.21 16.25
C SER A 115 6.03 -15.62 16.87
N GLU A 116 6.39 -15.76 18.14
CA GLU A 116 6.36 -17.04 18.86
C GLU A 116 4.93 -17.53 19.15
N GLU A 117 4.00 -16.62 19.46
CA GLU A 117 2.57 -16.94 19.59
C GLU A 117 1.99 -17.44 18.27
N TYR A 118 2.33 -16.77 17.16
CA TYR A 118 1.96 -17.21 15.81
C TYR A 118 2.51 -18.61 15.49
N LYS A 119 3.78 -18.87 15.81
CA LYS A 119 4.42 -20.18 15.63
C LYS A 119 3.71 -21.27 16.45
N THR A 120 3.40 -20.98 17.71
CA THR A 120 2.69 -21.91 18.59
C THR A 120 1.29 -22.24 18.04
N ARG A 121 0.58 -21.24 17.51
CA ARG A 121 -0.73 -21.44 16.89
C ARG A 121 -0.65 -22.23 15.57
N LEU A 122 0.39 -22.00 14.77
CA LEU A 122 0.72 -22.79 13.57
C LEU A 122 0.96 -24.26 13.92
N ASP A 123 1.79 -24.52 14.92
CA ASP A 123 2.10 -25.88 15.37
C ASP A 123 0.85 -26.58 15.89
N ALA A 124 0.01 -25.88 16.66
CA ALA A 124 -1.29 -26.40 17.10
C ALA A 124 -2.25 -26.67 15.92
N CYS A 125 -2.23 -25.84 14.87
CA CYS A 125 -3.02 -26.06 13.65
C CYS A 125 -2.55 -27.32 12.93
N ARG A 126 -1.24 -27.47 12.74
CA ARG A 126 -0.62 -28.65 12.11
C ARG A 126 -0.90 -29.93 12.90
N GLU A 127 -0.90 -29.86 14.23
CA GLU A 127 -1.23 -31.03 15.04
C GLU A 127 -2.71 -31.42 14.93
N LYS A 128 -3.63 -30.44 14.87
CA LYS A 128 -5.05 -30.72 14.57
C LYS A 128 -5.23 -31.36 13.19
N GLN A 129 -4.50 -30.90 12.17
CA GLN A 129 -4.52 -31.51 10.84
C GLN A 129 -4.04 -32.97 10.89
N LYS A 130 -2.90 -33.24 11.56
CA LYS A 130 -2.40 -34.60 11.75
C LYS A 130 -3.39 -35.49 12.50
N GLN A 131 -4.05 -34.96 13.53
CA GLN A 131 -5.04 -35.70 14.29
C GLN A 131 -6.24 -36.09 13.43
N LEU A 132 -6.77 -35.17 12.61
CA LEU A 132 -7.85 -35.47 11.65
C LEU A 132 -7.47 -36.54 10.62
N ILE A 133 -6.20 -36.57 10.18
CA ILE A 133 -5.70 -37.61 9.29
C ILE A 133 -5.62 -38.95 10.01
N LYS A 134 -5.08 -38.99 11.24
CA LYS A 134 -4.99 -40.20 12.07
C LYS A 134 -6.37 -40.78 12.40
N ASP A 135 -7.34 -39.92 12.69
CA ASP A 135 -8.72 -40.31 12.98
C ASP A 135 -9.49 -40.72 11.72
N GLY A 136 -8.89 -40.59 10.53
CA GLY A 136 -9.52 -40.95 9.25
C GLY A 136 -10.65 -40.00 8.83
N LEU A 137 -10.80 -38.86 9.49
CA LEU A 137 -11.89 -37.90 9.29
C LEU A 137 -11.58 -36.85 8.22
N ALA A 138 -10.32 -36.77 7.75
CA ALA A 138 -9.86 -35.81 6.73
C ALA A 138 -10.36 -36.11 5.31
N VAL A 139 -10.63 -37.39 4.99
CA VAL A 139 -11.22 -37.82 3.71
C VAL A 139 -12.35 -38.80 3.99
N LYS A 140 -13.55 -38.45 3.55
CA LYS A 140 -14.70 -39.35 3.54
C LYS A 140 -14.67 -40.16 2.25
N ILE A 141 -14.71 -41.48 2.34
CA ILE A 141 -14.79 -42.39 1.20
C ILE A 141 -15.68 -43.56 1.58
N ASN A 142 -16.37 -44.14 0.60
CA ASN A 142 -17.14 -45.35 0.82
C ASN A 142 -16.20 -46.54 1.03
N GLU A 143 -16.37 -47.28 2.12
CA GLU A 143 -15.50 -48.41 2.49
C GLU A 143 -16.02 -49.77 1.99
N ASN A 144 -17.21 -49.80 1.37
CA ASN A 144 -17.87 -51.03 0.91
C ASN A 144 -17.37 -51.51 -0.46
N TRP A 145 -16.18 -51.10 -0.88
CA TRP A 145 -15.60 -51.52 -2.16
C TRP A 145 -15.04 -52.95 -2.10
N THR A 146 -15.23 -53.68 -3.20
CA THR A 146 -14.59 -54.98 -3.45
C THR A 146 -13.80 -54.90 -4.74
N VAL A 147 -12.56 -55.41 -4.71
CA VAL A 147 -11.70 -55.55 -5.89
C VAL A 147 -11.50 -57.04 -6.10
N ASN A 148 -11.72 -57.55 -7.31
CA ASN A 148 -11.65 -59.00 -7.62
C ASN A 148 -12.47 -59.88 -6.64
N ASN A 149 -13.66 -59.44 -6.24
CA ASN A 149 -14.50 -60.09 -5.20
C ASN A 149 -13.86 -60.18 -3.80
N SER A 150 -12.74 -59.51 -3.56
CA SER A 150 -12.04 -59.45 -2.29
C SER A 150 -12.32 -58.13 -1.57
N LYS A 151 -12.91 -58.23 -0.36
CA LYS A 151 -13.13 -57.09 0.55
C LYS A 151 -11.81 -56.57 1.13
N THR A 152 -10.80 -57.42 1.28
CA THR A 152 -9.47 -57.04 1.78
C THR A 152 -8.71 -56.23 0.75
N GLU A 153 -8.75 -56.61 -0.52
CA GLU A 153 -8.16 -55.82 -1.61
C GLU A 153 -8.88 -54.48 -1.80
N GLY A 154 -10.21 -54.47 -1.66
CA GLY A 154 -11.00 -53.24 -1.67
C GLY A 154 -10.62 -52.26 -0.55
N ARG A 155 -10.44 -52.74 0.69
CA ARG A 155 -9.93 -51.89 1.79
C ARG A 155 -8.54 -51.33 1.51
N LYS A 156 -7.66 -52.12 0.89
CA LYS A 156 -6.31 -51.67 0.52
C LYS A 156 -6.37 -50.55 -0.52
N MET A 157 -7.18 -50.72 -1.57
CA MET A 157 -7.42 -49.69 -2.60
C MET A 157 -7.98 -48.40 -1.99
N VAL A 158 -8.95 -48.50 -1.09
CA VAL A 158 -9.54 -47.35 -0.38
C VAL A 158 -8.48 -46.59 0.43
N ASN A 159 -7.61 -47.29 1.15
CA ASN A 159 -6.53 -46.69 1.93
C ASN A 159 -5.48 -46.01 1.04
N ASP A 160 -5.10 -46.63 -0.07
CA ASP A 160 -4.14 -46.05 -1.02
C ASP A 160 -4.73 -44.82 -1.71
N MET A 161 -6.03 -44.82 -2.03
CA MET A 161 -6.74 -43.65 -2.56
C MET A 161 -6.83 -42.51 -1.53
N LYS A 162 -7.16 -42.81 -0.27
CA LYS A 162 -7.13 -41.82 0.83
C LYS A 162 -5.76 -41.13 0.91
N LYS A 163 -4.67 -41.91 0.86
CA LYS A 163 -3.29 -41.39 0.88
C LYS A 163 -2.97 -40.54 -0.34
N LEU A 164 -3.41 -40.95 -1.53
CA LEU A 164 -3.16 -40.21 -2.76
C LEU A 164 -3.85 -38.84 -2.73
N ILE A 165 -5.15 -38.80 -2.41
CA ILE A 165 -5.93 -37.55 -2.32
C ILE A 165 -5.30 -36.61 -1.29
N LEU A 166 -4.96 -37.12 -0.10
CA LEU A 166 -4.33 -36.31 0.94
C LEU A 166 -2.96 -35.79 0.53
N ARG A 167 -2.12 -36.61 -0.12
CA ARG A 167 -0.81 -36.17 -0.59
C ARG A 167 -0.93 -35.10 -1.66
N SER A 168 -1.82 -35.29 -2.64
CA SER A 168 -2.05 -34.31 -3.70
C SER A 168 -2.55 -32.98 -3.14
N PHE A 169 -3.54 -33.01 -2.24
CA PHE A 169 -4.07 -31.79 -1.64
C PHE A 169 -3.05 -31.09 -0.74
N ASN A 170 -2.31 -31.85 0.07
CA ASN A 170 -1.28 -31.28 0.94
C ASN A 170 -0.14 -30.64 0.15
N ASN A 171 0.31 -31.25 -0.94
CA ASN A 171 1.36 -30.67 -1.77
C ASN A 171 0.95 -29.29 -2.32
N GLU A 172 -0.29 -29.14 -2.80
CA GLU A 172 -0.79 -27.84 -3.28
C GLU A 172 -0.91 -26.83 -2.13
N CYS A 173 -1.43 -27.25 -0.97
CA CYS A 173 -1.57 -26.38 0.19
C CYS A 173 -0.21 -25.94 0.73
N ASP A 174 0.75 -26.85 0.84
CA ASP A 174 2.08 -26.58 1.38
C ASP A 174 2.84 -25.61 0.45
N TYR A 175 2.70 -25.77 -0.87
CA TYR A 175 3.20 -24.79 -1.85
C TYR A 175 2.59 -23.39 -1.64
N CYS A 176 1.27 -23.31 -1.42
CA CYS A 176 0.59 -22.04 -1.16
C CYS A 176 1.08 -21.40 0.14
N VAL A 177 1.25 -22.19 1.20
CA VAL A 177 1.72 -21.75 2.51
C VAL A 177 3.17 -21.25 2.46
N ASP A 178 4.05 -21.93 1.72
CA ASP A 178 5.46 -21.56 1.64
C ASP A 178 5.70 -20.31 0.78
N ASN A 179 4.87 -20.09 -0.24
CA ASN A 179 5.01 -18.97 -1.20
C ASN A 179 4.01 -17.83 -0.97
N VAL A 180 3.32 -17.80 0.17
CA VAL A 180 2.38 -16.75 0.49
C VAL A 180 3.09 -15.41 0.71
N LYS A 181 2.60 -14.38 0.04
CA LYS A 181 3.06 -12.99 0.09
C LYS A 181 1.85 -12.07 0.12
N PHE A 182 2.09 -10.79 0.41
CA PHE A 182 1.04 -9.79 0.53
C PHE A 182 0.24 -9.60 -0.76
N ASN A 183 0.88 -9.83 -1.91
CA ASN A 183 0.29 -9.60 -3.23
C ASN A 183 -0.45 -10.81 -3.81
N ASN A 184 -0.29 -12.01 -3.24
CA ASN A 184 -0.86 -13.24 -3.79
C ASN A 184 -1.73 -14.02 -2.80
N MET A 185 -2.13 -13.39 -1.69
CA MET A 185 -2.92 -14.03 -0.64
C MET A 185 -4.25 -14.60 -1.16
N GLU A 186 -5.03 -13.78 -1.88
CA GLU A 186 -6.32 -14.22 -2.44
C GLU A 186 -6.17 -15.28 -3.52
N VAL A 187 -5.06 -15.23 -4.28
CA VAL A 187 -4.75 -16.22 -5.33
C VAL A 187 -4.46 -17.56 -4.70
N ASN A 188 -3.64 -17.59 -3.64
CA ASN A 188 -3.35 -18.80 -2.88
C ASN A 188 -4.62 -19.37 -2.22
N GLU A 189 -5.52 -18.52 -1.71
CA GLU A 189 -6.80 -18.96 -1.15
C GLU A 189 -7.67 -19.66 -2.23
N LYS A 190 -7.77 -19.07 -3.42
CA LYS A 190 -8.50 -19.65 -4.56
C LYS A 190 -7.84 -20.91 -5.08
N ARG A 191 -6.51 -21.00 -5.06
CA ARG A 191 -5.77 -22.20 -5.48
C ARG A 191 -6.08 -23.39 -4.58
N ILE A 192 -6.13 -23.17 -3.26
CA ILE A 192 -6.58 -24.20 -2.30
C ILE A 192 -8.04 -24.61 -2.58
N GLU A 193 -8.94 -23.65 -2.84
CA GLU A 193 -10.35 -23.95 -3.15
C GLU A 193 -10.47 -24.80 -4.42
N LYS A 194 -9.76 -24.42 -5.50
CA LYS A 194 -9.76 -25.17 -6.76
C LYS A 194 -9.20 -26.58 -6.59
N SER A 195 -8.07 -26.73 -5.90
CA SER A 195 -7.49 -28.04 -5.62
C SER A 195 -8.48 -28.94 -4.85
N PHE A 196 -9.19 -28.37 -3.88
CA PHE A 196 -10.25 -29.06 -3.13
C PHE A 196 -11.41 -29.49 -4.05
N GLU A 197 -11.91 -28.59 -4.89
CA GLU A 197 -13.00 -28.89 -5.84
C GLU A 197 -12.62 -29.96 -6.88
N GLU A 198 -11.42 -29.85 -7.46
CA GLU A 198 -10.91 -30.77 -8.47
C GLU A 198 -10.69 -32.18 -7.91
N LEU A 199 -10.05 -32.29 -6.74
CA LEU A 199 -9.85 -33.60 -6.08
C LEU A 199 -11.18 -34.23 -5.67
N ASN A 200 -12.14 -33.44 -5.18
CA ASN A 200 -13.49 -33.92 -4.88
C ASN A 200 -14.25 -34.34 -6.15
N LYS A 201 -14.00 -33.68 -7.29
CA LYS A 201 -14.57 -34.06 -8.59
C LYS A 201 -14.00 -35.37 -9.10
N LEU A 202 -12.69 -35.57 -9.00
CA LEU A 202 -12.00 -36.81 -9.36
C LEU A 202 -12.43 -37.98 -8.44
N GLY A 203 -12.66 -37.70 -7.16
CA GLY A 203 -13.09 -38.67 -6.17
C GLY A 203 -14.55 -39.14 -6.27
N ARG A 204 -15.40 -38.52 -7.11
CA ARG A 204 -16.85 -38.78 -7.15
C ARG A 204 -17.23 -40.24 -7.39
N ILE A 205 -16.52 -40.94 -8.28
CA ILE A 205 -16.83 -42.34 -8.63
C ILE A 205 -16.71 -43.24 -7.38
N MET A 206 -15.71 -42.98 -6.54
CA MET A 206 -15.50 -43.72 -5.29
C MET A 206 -16.24 -43.11 -4.09
N GLN A 207 -17.03 -42.05 -4.31
CA GLN A 207 -17.61 -41.22 -3.25
C GLN A 207 -16.54 -40.71 -2.26
N ALA A 208 -15.33 -40.45 -2.78
CA ALA A 208 -14.21 -39.90 -2.04
C ALA A 208 -14.29 -38.37 -2.04
N SER A 209 -14.23 -37.75 -0.87
CA SER A 209 -14.23 -36.30 -0.71
C SER A 209 -13.42 -35.86 0.50
N ILE A 210 -12.65 -34.79 0.34
CA ILE A 210 -11.97 -34.10 1.43
C ILE A 210 -13.05 -33.38 2.25
N THR A 211 -12.94 -33.43 3.57
CA THR A 211 -13.89 -32.77 4.47
C THR A 211 -13.67 -31.26 4.52
N GLU A 212 -14.77 -30.52 4.62
CA GLU A 212 -14.76 -29.06 4.80
C GLU A 212 -13.97 -28.63 6.06
N ALA A 213 -14.01 -29.44 7.12
CA ALA A 213 -13.23 -29.20 8.33
C ALA A 213 -11.71 -29.21 8.06
N TYR A 214 -11.23 -30.10 7.19
CA TYR A 214 -9.83 -30.18 6.81
C TYR A 214 -9.41 -28.99 5.94
N LYS A 215 -10.28 -28.60 4.97
CA LYS A 215 -10.09 -27.39 4.16
C LYS A 215 -9.95 -26.13 5.02
N LYS A 216 -10.84 -25.96 6.01
CA LYS A 216 -10.79 -24.83 6.95
C LYS A 216 -9.48 -24.74 7.73
N LEU A 217 -8.92 -25.87 8.16
CA LEU A 217 -7.61 -25.89 8.84
C LEU A 217 -6.46 -25.53 7.90
N LYS A 218 -6.53 -25.91 6.62
CA LYS A 218 -5.55 -25.49 5.62
C LYS A 218 -5.62 -23.98 5.33
N TYR A 219 -6.82 -23.41 5.34
CA TYR A 219 -6.97 -21.95 5.32
C TYR A 219 -6.41 -21.27 6.57
N GLU A 220 -6.72 -21.78 7.77
CA GLU A 220 -6.12 -21.26 9.01
C GLU A 220 -4.59 -21.30 8.96
N GLU A 221 -4.00 -22.39 8.45
CA GLU A 221 -2.55 -22.51 8.26
C GLU A 221 -1.99 -21.44 7.30
N LEU A 222 -2.65 -21.21 6.16
CA LEU A 222 -2.25 -20.17 5.19
C LEU A 222 -2.23 -18.77 5.82
N TYR A 223 -3.30 -18.40 6.52
CA TYR A 223 -3.41 -17.09 7.19
C TYR A 223 -2.34 -16.92 8.29
N LEU A 224 -2.17 -17.95 9.13
CA LEU A 224 -1.19 -17.90 10.21
C LEU A 224 0.25 -17.84 9.68
N ALA A 225 0.54 -18.54 8.58
CA ALA A 225 1.86 -18.52 7.95
C ALA A 225 2.21 -17.14 7.40
N PHE A 226 1.27 -16.50 6.71
CA PHE A 226 1.45 -15.13 6.21
C PHE A 226 1.68 -14.14 7.35
N GLU A 227 0.82 -14.14 8.37
CA GLU A 227 0.94 -13.21 9.49
C GLU A 227 2.18 -13.48 10.35
N TYR A 228 2.59 -14.74 10.49
CA TYR A 228 3.87 -15.09 11.14
C TYR A 228 5.06 -14.49 10.40
N GLN A 229 5.10 -14.61 9.06
CA GLN A 229 6.18 -14.03 8.26
C GLN A 229 6.21 -12.51 8.39
N GLN A 230 5.05 -11.85 8.36
CA GLN A 230 4.93 -10.41 8.56
C GLN A 230 5.44 -9.99 9.94
N LYS A 231 4.99 -10.66 11.01
CA LYS A 231 5.42 -10.35 12.38
C LYS A 231 6.92 -10.58 12.59
N LYS A 232 7.47 -11.66 12.02
CA LYS A 232 8.90 -11.96 12.06
C LYS A 232 9.73 -10.91 11.32
N GLN A 233 9.22 -10.37 10.21
CA GLN A 233 9.88 -9.28 9.49
C GLN A 233 9.86 -7.98 10.32
N GLU A 234 8.73 -7.64 10.94
CA GLU A 234 8.62 -6.49 11.86
C GLU A 234 9.61 -6.59 13.04
N GLU A 235 9.69 -7.75 13.69
CA GLU A 235 10.64 -8.00 14.79
C GLU A 235 12.09 -7.93 14.33
N LYS A 236 12.40 -8.41 13.12
CA LYS A 236 13.74 -8.31 12.54
C LYS A 236 14.13 -6.85 12.26
N GLU A 237 13.20 -6.05 11.75
CA GLU A 237 13.40 -4.61 11.53
C GLU A 237 13.60 -3.87 12.86
N GLU A 238 12.83 -4.23 13.88
CA GLU A 238 12.99 -3.72 15.26
C GLU A 238 14.38 -4.03 15.82
N GLN A 239 14.83 -5.28 15.72
CA GLN A 239 16.16 -5.68 16.19
C GLN A 239 17.28 -4.97 15.42
N LYS A 240 17.13 -4.81 14.11
CA LYS A 240 18.09 -4.07 13.29
C LYS A 240 18.19 -2.62 13.77
N ARG A 241 17.07 -1.97 14.07
CA ARG A 241 17.02 -0.62 14.62
C ARG A 241 17.72 -0.52 15.98
N ILE A 242 17.38 -1.38 16.94
CA ILE A 242 18.01 -1.36 18.27
C ILE A 242 19.54 -1.48 18.13
N ARG A 243 20.00 -2.33 17.21
CA ARG A 243 21.43 -2.49 16.93
C ARG A 243 22.06 -1.25 16.29
N GLU A 244 21.34 -0.56 15.40
CA GLU A 244 21.79 0.70 14.79
C GLU A 244 21.85 1.82 15.84
N GLU A 245 20.82 1.98 16.67
CA GLU A 245 20.81 2.94 17.78
C GLU A 245 21.97 2.69 18.77
N LEU A 246 22.23 1.43 19.12
CA LEU A 246 23.35 1.07 19.99
C LEU A 246 24.71 1.42 19.36
N ARG A 247 24.87 1.19 18.04
CA ARG A 247 26.09 1.56 17.31
C ARG A 247 26.29 3.08 17.27
N GLU A 248 25.21 3.83 17.04
CA GLU A 248 25.25 5.29 17.07
C GLU A 248 25.63 5.83 18.45
N GLN A 249 25.07 5.24 19.52
CA GLN A 249 25.45 5.59 20.89
C GLN A 249 26.93 5.30 21.18
N GLN A 250 27.44 4.15 20.74
CA GLN A 250 28.85 3.80 20.89
C GLN A 250 29.79 4.75 20.12
N LYS A 251 29.42 5.14 18.89
CA LYS A 251 30.18 6.12 18.11
C LYS A 251 30.19 7.48 18.78
N LEU A 252 29.05 7.95 19.28
CA LEU A 252 28.96 9.20 20.03
C LEU A 252 29.87 9.19 21.27
N GLU A 253 29.84 8.11 22.07
CA GLU A 253 30.72 7.98 23.24
C GLU A 253 32.20 8.02 22.84
N GLN A 254 32.55 7.37 21.73
CA GLN A 254 33.90 7.39 21.20
C GLN A 254 34.32 8.78 20.70
N GLU A 255 33.46 9.50 19.98
CA GLU A 255 33.67 10.87 19.52
C GLU A 255 33.89 11.82 20.70
N ILE A 256 33.02 11.76 21.73
CA ILE A 256 33.15 12.57 22.94
C ILE A 256 34.49 12.31 23.64
N ARG A 257 34.88 11.04 23.75
CA ARG A 257 36.16 10.67 24.35
C ARG A 257 37.34 11.22 23.55
N GLN A 258 37.33 11.05 22.23
CA GLN A 258 38.40 11.55 21.36
C GLN A 258 38.49 13.07 21.38
N ALA A 259 37.35 13.77 21.36
CA ALA A 259 37.29 15.23 21.45
C ALA A 259 37.86 15.72 22.79
N ARG A 260 37.50 15.08 23.92
CA ARG A 260 38.09 15.39 25.24
C ARG A 260 39.59 15.14 25.28
N GLU A 261 40.07 14.03 24.72
CA GLU A 261 41.50 13.73 24.68
C GLU A 261 42.28 14.74 23.85
N LYS A 262 41.71 15.23 22.73
CA LYS A 262 42.29 16.30 21.91
C LYS A 262 42.33 17.63 22.68
N LEU A 263 41.19 18.08 23.21
CA LEU A 263 41.09 19.31 24.01
C LEU A 263 42.05 19.31 25.19
N ALA A 264 42.17 18.19 25.91
CA ALA A 264 43.09 18.10 27.05
C ALA A 264 44.57 18.26 26.64
N LYS A 265 44.96 17.77 25.46
CA LYS A 265 46.33 17.94 24.92
C LYS A 265 46.57 19.39 24.48
N GLU A 266 45.63 19.99 23.78
CA GLU A 266 45.73 21.37 23.29
C GLU A 266 45.75 22.36 24.45
N LYS A 267 44.86 22.21 25.43
CA LYS A 267 44.88 23.04 26.65
C LYS A 267 46.21 22.94 27.38
N LYS A 268 46.81 21.75 27.51
CA LYS A 268 48.15 21.60 28.11
C LYS A 268 49.22 22.33 27.30
N HIS A 269 49.17 22.25 25.97
CA HIS A 269 50.10 22.95 25.09
C HIS A 269 49.99 24.47 25.24
N PHE A 270 48.77 25.01 25.16
CA PHE A 270 48.52 26.44 25.32
C PHE A 270 48.84 26.94 26.74
N THR A 271 48.52 26.18 27.77
CA THR A 271 48.91 26.53 29.17
C THR A 271 50.43 26.64 29.30
N ARG A 272 51.18 25.73 28.68
CA ARG A 272 52.65 25.80 28.66
C ARG A 272 53.16 27.02 27.89
N ALA A 273 52.58 27.31 26.73
CA ALA A 273 52.92 28.49 25.93
C ALA A 273 52.64 29.81 26.67
N ILE A 274 51.49 29.90 27.35
CA ILE A 274 51.13 31.05 28.21
C ILE A 274 52.19 31.23 29.30
N ASN A 275 52.52 30.16 30.02
CA ASN A 275 53.53 30.23 31.10
C ASN A 275 54.92 30.66 30.58
N GLU A 276 55.34 30.19 29.41
CA GLU A 276 56.62 30.59 28.81
C GLU A 276 56.63 32.06 28.37
N LEU A 277 55.54 32.53 27.73
CA LEU A 277 55.38 33.93 27.33
C LEU A 277 55.29 34.86 28.55
N GLU A 278 54.58 34.45 29.62
CA GLU A 278 54.52 35.18 30.89
C GLU A 278 55.88 35.26 31.59
N SER A 279 56.71 34.22 31.47
CA SER A 279 58.08 34.25 31.97
C SER A 279 58.96 35.20 31.16
N ARG A 280 58.92 35.12 29.82
CA ARG A 280 59.67 36.05 28.94
C ARG A 280 59.29 37.51 29.19
N LEU A 281 58.00 37.79 29.42
CA LEU A 281 57.52 39.14 29.71
C LEU A 281 58.16 39.75 30.98
N LYS A 282 58.59 38.92 31.94
CA LYS A 282 59.29 39.36 33.15
C LYS A 282 60.77 39.66 32.92
N GLU A 283 61.38 39.04 31.91
CA GLU A 283 62.81 39.15 31.61
C GLU A 283 63.11 40.23 30.56
N VAL A 284 62.14 40.55 29.67
CA VAL A 284 62.31 41.56 28.61
C VAL A 284 62.32 42.98 29.19
N THR A 285 63.40 43.71 28.88
CA THR A 285 63.62 45.12 29.26
C THR A 285 63.38 46.12 28.13
N ASP A 286 63.32 45.65 26.87
CA ASP A 286 63.05 46.48 25.69
C ASP A 286 61.54 46.67 25.47
N ASP A 287 61.10 47.92 25.30
CA ASP A 287 59.68 48.25 25.19
C ASP A 287 59.03 47.74 23.89
N SER A 288 59.79 47.65 22.80
CA SER A 288 59.31 47.14 21.50
C SER A 288 59.11 45.63 21.55
N GLU A 289 60.09 44.90 22.08
CA GLU A 289 60.01 43.45 22.27
C GLU A 289 58.91 43.07 23.29
N ARG A 290 58.73 43.88 24.34
CA ARG A 290 57.67 43.70 25.33
C ARG A 290 56.27 43.82 24.71
N ALA A 291 56.07 44.78 23.80
CA ALA A 291 54.80 44.94 23.09
C ALA A 291 54.48 43.70 22.22
N LEU A 292 55.48 43.15 21.53
CA LEU A 292 55.32 41.99 20.64
C LEU A 292 55.03 40.69 21.43
N VAL A 293 55.62 40.53 22.62
CA VAL A 293 55.30 39.40 23.52
C VAL A 293 53.89 39.53 24.10
N LEU A 294 53.44 40.74 24.44
CA LEU A 294 52.07 40.99 24.92
C LEU A 294 51.01 40.65 23.86
N GLU A 295 51.26 41.01 22.60
CA GLU A 295 50.35 40.70 21.49
C GLU A 295 50.20 39.19 21.30
N LYS A 296 51.31 38.44 21.23
CA LYS A 296 51.30 36.98 21.14
C LYS A 296 50.64 36.32 22.34
N LEU A 297 50.88 36.84 23.54
CA LEU A 297 50.25 36.31 24.75
C LEU A 297 48.73 36.53 24.74
N LYS A 298 48.26 37.65 24.20
CA LYS A 298 46.84 37.92 24.01
C LYS A 298 46.22 36.93 23.02
N GLU A 299 46.84 36.73 21.86
CA GLU A 299 46.39 35.78 20.84
C GLU A 299 46.28 34.35 21.41
N VAL A 300 47.32 33.90 22.13
CA VAL A 300 47.34 32.57 22.76
C VAL A 300 46.27 32.44 23.85
N LYS A 301 46.01 33.50 24.63
CA LYS A 301 44.93 33.50 25.63
C LYS A 301 43.55 33.50 24.99
N GLU A 302 43.36 34.16 23.86
CA GLU A 302 42.12 34.12 23.08
C GLU A 302 41.86 32.71 22.54
N GLN A 303 42.86 32.05 21.96
CA GLN A 303 42.77 30.65 21.52
C GLN A 303 42.46 29.70 22.68
N TYR A 304 43.08 29.89 23.84
CA TYR A 304 42.77 29.10 25.04
C TYR A 304 41.31 29.29 25.50
N ALA A 305 40.80 30.51 25.44
CA ALA A 305 39.41 30.81 25.79
C ALA A 305 38.41 30.20 24.80
N GLU A 306 38.78 30.04 23.52
CA GLU A 306 38.00 29.28 22.54
C GLU A 306 37.91 27.80 22.91
N LEU A 307 39.02 27.17 23.27
CA LEU A 307 39.02 25.77 23.76
C LEU A 307 38.18 25.57 25.02
N GLU A 308 38.13 26.55 25.92
CA GLU A 308 37.22 26.51 27.08
C GLU A 308 35.74 26.59 26.66
N LYS A 309 35.41 27.35 25.61
CA LYS A 309 34.05 27.38 25.07
C LYS A 309 33.68 26.03 24.44
N GLU A 310 34.59 25.44 23.68
CA GLU A 310 34.38 24.12 23.06
C GLU A 310 34.15 23.02 24.12
N GLU A 311 34.95 23.02 25.19
CA GLU A 311 34.76 22.08 26.30
C GLU A 311 33.38 22.23 26.95
N LYS A 312 32.94 23.47 27.19
CA LYS A 312 31.59 23.74 27.74
C LYS A 312 30.49 23.23 26.81
N VAL A 313 30.67 23.30 25.49
CA VAL A 313 29.71 22.75 24.52
C VAL A 313 29.65 21.23 24.61
N ILE A 314 30.80 20.56 24.71
CA ILE A 314 30.86 19.10 24.86
C ILE A 314 30.21 18.67 26.18
N ASP A 315 30.53 19.34 27.29
CA ASP A 315 29.95 19.06 28.61
C ASP A 315 28.43 19.27 28.59
N TYR A 316 27.97 20.34 27.93
CA TYR A 316 26.55 20.59 27.75
C TYR A 316 25.85 19.47 26.97
N ARG A 317 26.48 18.94 25.91
CA ARG A 317 25.91 17.82 25.11
C ARG A 317 25.92 16.49 25.85
N GLU A 318 26.92 16.25 26.69
CA GLU A 318 27.00 15.04 27.51
C GLU A 318 25.92 15.05 28.60
N GLN A 319 25.71 16.21 29.25
CA GLN A 319 24.69 16.36 30.29
C GLN A 319 23.26 16.38 29.72
N ASN A 320 23.06 16.97 28.53
CA ASN A 320 21.76 17.06 27.88
C ASN A 320 21.59 15.98 26.82
N ALA A 321 21.10 14.81 27.24
CA ALA A 321 20.88 13.67 26.34
C ALA A 321 19.88 13.91 25.19
N LYS A 322 19.13 15.03 25.21
CA LYS A 322 18.20 15.44 24.16
C LYS A 322 18.79 16.47 23.19
N ALA A 323 19.94 17.04 23.51
CA ALA A 323 20.60 18.02 22.65
C ALA A 323 21.19 17.31 21.42
N GLY A 324 21.01 17.92 20.25
CA GLY A 324 21.48 17.37 18.99
C GLY A 324 21.10 18.25 17.80
N TYR A 325 21.29 17.69 16.61
CA TYR A 325 20.93 18.34 15.36
C TYR A 325 19.75 17.65 14.72
N VAL A 326 18.78 18.43 14.24
CA VAL A 326 17.78 17.99 13.27
C VAL A 326 18.30 18.38 11.90
N TYR A 327 18.37 17.41 10.98
CA TYR A 327 18.79 17.62 9.61
C TYR A 327 17.64 17.39 8.64
N VAL A 328 17.64 18.17 7.55
CA VAL A 328 16.79 17.98 6.39
C VAL A 328 17.71 17.75 5.20
N ILE A 329 17.61 16.57 4.58
CA ILE A 329 18.46 16.16 3.47
C ILE A 329 17.63 15.65 2.30
N SER A 330 18.13 15.78 1.07
CA SER A 330 17.48 15.24 -0.12
C SER A 330 18.49 14.50 -1.01
N ASN A 331 17.99 13.68 -1.93
CA ASN A 331 18.81 13.01 -2.93
C ASN A 331 18.02 12.95 -4.23
N ILE A 332 18.16 13.97 -5.05
CA ILE A 332 17.36 14.12 -6.27
C ILE A 332 17.62 12.95 -7.22
N GLY A 333 18.88 12.51 -7.35
CA GLY A 333 19.24 11.45 -8.29
C GLY A 333 18.62 10.09 -7.98
N SER A 334 18.41 9.77 -6.69
CA SER A 334 17.88 8.47 -6.27
C SER A 334 16.39 8.50 -5.89
N LEU A 335 15.92 9.60 -5.31
CA LEU A 335 14.59 9.72 -4.71
C LEU A 335 13.65 10.64 -5.50
N GLY A 336 14.19 11.43 -6.42
CA GLY A 336 13.46 12.43 -7.20
C GLY A 336 13.30 13.78 -6.47
N GLU A 337 12.67 14.73 -7.17
CA GLU A 337 12.43 16.07 -6.66
C GLU A 337 11.37 16.08 -5.54
N ASN A 338 11.47 17.09 -4.65
CA ASN A 338 10.55 17.32 -3.53
C ASN A 338 10.44 16.14 -2.55
N VAL A 339 11.51 15.34 -2.44
CA VAL A 339 11.62 14.25 -1.47
C VAL A 339 12.70 14.57 -0.46
N TYR A 340 12.31 14.68 0.80
CA TYR A 340 13.19 15.04 1.89
C TYR A 340 13.19 13.97 2.98
N LYS A 341 14.37 13.67 3.51
CA LYS A 341 14.52 12.96 4.77
C LYS A 341 14.68 13.97 5.89
N ILE A 342 13.86 13.82 6.92
CA ILE A 342 13.93 14.62 8.14
C ILE A 342 14.31 13.67 9.27
N GLY A 343 15.46 13.89 9.90
CA GLY A 343 15.91 13.06 11.02
C GLY A 343 16.74 13.85 12.00
N MET A 344 17.18 13.20 13.07
CA MET A 344 18.07 13.80 14.06
C MET A 344 19.36 13.00 14.27
N THR A 345 20.38 13.69 14.77
CA THR A 345 21.65 13.10 15.21
C THR A 345 22.13 13.77 16.49
N ARG A 346 22.73 12.97 17.37
CA ARG A 346 23.37 13.46 18.59
C ARG A 346 24.89 13.59 18.46
N ARG A 347 25.45 13.22 17.30
CA ARG A 347 26.88 13.25 17.02
C ARG A 347 27.47 14.65 17.21
N LEU A 348 28.76 14.69 17.53
CA LEU A 348 29.47 15.96 17.61
C LEU A 348 29.53 16.60 16.22
N GLU A 349 29.88 15.78 15.22
CA GLU A 349 29.94 16.10 13.80
C GLU A 349 28.70 15.55 13.06
N PRO A 350 27.67 16.37 12.82
CA PRO A 350 26.44 15.90 12.15
C PRO A 350 26.63 15.59 10.66
N LEU A 351 27.63 16.20 10.00
CA LEU A 351 27.91 15.96 8.57
C LEU A 351 28.41 14.53 8.33
N GLU A 352 29.31 14.00 9.17
CA GLU A 352 29.78 12.61 9.07
C GLU A 352 28.62 11.60 9.15
N ARG A 353 27.58 11.90 9.94
CA ARG A 353 26.36 11.06 9.97
C ARG A 353 25.63 11.08 8.64
N ILE A 354 25.52 12.23 7.99
CA ILE A 354 24.84 12.40 6.71
C ILE A 354 25.61 11.66 5.61
N ASP A 355 26.94 11.75 5.61
CA ASP A 355 27.80 11.06 4.67
C ASP A 355 27.67 9.53 4.81
N GLU A 356 27.66 9.01 6.04
CA GLU A 356 27.43 7.59 6.31
C GLU A 356 26.06 7.09 5.83
N LEU A 357 25.03 7.96 5.83
CA LEU A 357 23.71 7.62 5.30
C LEU A 357 23.71 7.53 3.77
N GLY A 358 24.54 8.34 3.10
CA GLY A 358 24.73 8.33 1.65
C GLY A 358 25.45 7.07 1.17
N ASP A 359 26.65 6.82 1.71
CA ASP A 359 27.56 5.75 1.28
C ASP A 359 26.93 4.34 1.31
N ALA A 360 26.04 4.10 2.28
CA ALA A 360 25.56 2.76 2.54
C ALA A 360 24.42 2.30 1.61
N SER A 361 23.74 3.20 0.90
CA SER A 361 22.38 2.87 0.41
C SER A 361 21.89 3.60 -0.84
N VAL A 362 22.59 4.61 -1.35
CA VAL A 362 22.13 5.40 -2.51
C VAL A 362 23.27 5.67 -3.51
N PRO A 363 23.00 5.71 -4.83
CA PRO A 363 24.01 5.99 -5.86
C PRO A 363 24.67 7.38 -5.82
N PHE A 364 24.03 8.36 -5.17
CA PHE A 364 24.50 9.74 -5.06
C PHE A 364 24.50 10.16 -3.59
N GLU A 365 25.36 11.11 -3.21
CA GLU A 365 25.36 11.69 -1.86
C GLU A 365 24.08 12.48 -1.54
N PHE A 366 23.85 12.72 -0.25
CA PHE A 366 22.72 13.53 0.20
C PHE A 366 23.08 15.02 0.20
N ASP A 367 22.22 15.84 -0.41
CA ASP A 367 22.30 17.29 -0.32
C ASP A 367 21.68 17.77 1.01
N VAL A 368 22.40 18.61 1.74
CA VAL A 368 21.94 19.17 3.02
C VAL A 368 21.16 20.46 2.79
N HIS A 369 19.90 20.48 3.22
CA HIS A 369 19.03 21.65 3.13
C HIS A 369 19.01 22.48 4.40
N ALA A 370 19.00 21.82 5.55
CA ALA A 370 18.99 22.49 6.85
C ALA A 370 19.69 21.64 7.90
N LEU A 371 20.42 22.30 8.79
CA LEU A 371 21.06 21.69 9.95
C LEU A 371 20.78 22.54 11.19
N ILE A 372 19.91 22.05 12.07
CA ILE A 372 19.33 22.84 13.15
C ILE A 372 19.78 22.26 14.48
N PHE A 373 20.60 23.01 15.22
CA PHE A 373 20.93 22.64 16.59
C PHE A 373 19.74 22.86 17.52
N SER A 374 19.31 21.86 18.27
CA SER A 374 18.22 21.98 19.24
C SER A 374 18.62 21.35 20.57
N ASP A 375 18.29 22.02 21.67
CA ASP A 375 18.46 21.49 23.03
C ASP A 375 17.55 20.26 23.27
N ASN A 376 16.49 20.14 22.47
CA ASN A 376 15.60 18.97 22.42
C ASN A 376 15.30 18.61 20.96
N ALA A 377 16.29 18.02 20.29
CA ALA A 377 16.17 17.57 18.90
C ALA A 377 15.01 16.57 18.68
N PRO A 378 14.76 15.59 19.56
CA PRO A 378 13.64 14.65 19.39
C PRO A 378 12.27 15.34 19.35
N ALA A 379 12.05 16.39 20.15
CA ALA A 379 10.77 17.10 20.15
C ALA A 379 10.54 17.91 18.87
N LEU A 380 11.59 18.52 18.33
CA LEU A 380 11.50 19.26 17.06
C LEU A 380 11.26 18.30 15.88
N GLU A 381 11.98 17.18 15.84
CA GLU A 381 11.78 16.12 14.84
C GLU A 381 10.34 15.58 14.89
N ALA A 382 9.84 15.21 16.08
CA ALA A 382 8.50 14.64 16.23
C ALA A 382 7.42 15.57 15.68
N LYS A 383 7.54 16.89 15.91
CA LYS A 383 6.62 17.89 15.36
C LYS A 383 6.65 17.95 13.83
N LEU A 384 7.85 17.87 13.24
CA LEU A 384 8.00 17.83 11.78
C LEU A 384 7.38 16.55 11.21
N HIS A 385 7.66 15.39 11.83
CA HIS A 385 7.08 14.12 11.42
C HIS A 385 5.56 14.08 11.54
N GLU A 386 4.99 14.68 12.58
CA GLU A 386 3.54 14.81 12.76
C GLU A 386 2.92 15.67 11.66
N HIS A 387 3.54 16.82 11.35
CA HIS A 387 3.06 17.72 10.31
C HIS A 387 3.06 17.04 8.93
N PHE A 388 4.15 16.35 8.59
CA PHE A 388 4.32 15.68 7.29
C PHE A 388 3.82 14.24 7.26
N TYR A 389 3.15 13.75 8.30
CA TYR A 389 2.75 12.34 8.44
C TYR A 389 1.97 11.80 7.23
N LYS A 390 1.08 12.63 6.67
CA LYS A 390 0.26 12.28 5.50
C LYS A 390 1.06 12.20 4.20
N SER A 391 2.17 12.91 4.13
CA SER A 391 3.02 13.02 2.94
C SER A 391 4.21 12.06 2.94
N ARG A 392 4.24 11.08 3.86
CA ARG A 392 5.26 10.04 3.89
C ARG A 392 5.26 9.18 2.64
N ILE A 393 6.45 8.87 2.17
CA ILE A 393 6.65 7.96 1.04
C ILE A 393 6.34 6.52 1.46
N ASN A 394 6.86 6.09 2.61
CA ASN A 394 6.54 4.78 3.15
C ASN A 394 5.35 4.88 4.11
N LYS A 395 4.21 4.32 3.69
CA LYS A 395 2.96 4.31 4.48
C LYS A 395 2.83 3.11 5.43
N LEU A 396 3.73 2.13 5.31
CA LEU A 396 3.71 0.89 6.09
C LEU A 396 4.71 0.94 7.25
N ASN A 397 5.89 1.52 7.01
CA ASN A 397 6.93 1.66 8.01
C ASN A 397 7.08 3.13 8.40
N ASP A 398 6.48 3.50 9.53
CA ASP A 398 6.47 4.85 10.06
C ASP A 398 7.87 5.41 10.39
N ARG A 399 8.86 4.52 10.49
CA ARG A 399 10.26 4.84 10.85
C ARG A 399 11.12 5.15 9.62
N LYS A 400 10.56 5.02 8.42
CA LYS A 400 11.20 5.46 7.18
C LYS A 400 10.77 6.91 6.91
N GLU A 401 11.56 7.82 7.45
CA GLU A 401 11.27 9.26 7.57
C GLU A 401 11.53 10.05 6.28
N PHE A 402 11.02 9.54 5.15
CA PHE A 402 11.05 10.24 3.87
C PHE A 402 9.68 10.81 3.56
N PHE A 403 9.65 12.09 3.23
CA PHE A 403 8.44 12.88 3.04
C PHE A 403 8.47 13.57 1.69
N ARG A 404 7.31 13.61 1.03
CA ARG A 404 7.09 14.46 -0.14
C ARG A 404 6.57 15.81 0.34
N ALA A 405 7.37 16.86 0.22
CA ALA A 405 7.03 18.18 0.76
C ALA A 405 7.67 19.29 -0.08
N ASP A 406 7.18 20.51 0.08
CA ASP A 406 7.86 21.70 -0.43
C ASP A 406 8.89 22.18 0.59
N ILE A 407 10.10 22.53 0.15
CA ILE A 407 11.13 23.09 1.04
C ILE A 407 10.68 24.38 1.73
N HIS A 408 9.82 25.16 1.08
CA HIS A 408 9.24 26.37 1.68
C HIS A 408 8.27 26.05 2.82
N GLU A 409 7.53 24.94 2.70
CA GLU A 409 6.67 24.44 3.76
C GLU A 409 7.51 23.95 4.95
N ILE A 410 8.57 23.18 4.68
CA ILE A 410 9.53 22.73 5.71
C ILE A 410 10.14 23.92 6.45
N GLU A 411 10.64 24.94 5.71
CA GLU A 411 11.21 26.17 6.27
C GLU A 411 10.21 26.89 7.19
N LYS A 412 8.95 27.00 6.76
CA LYS A 412 7.89 27.62 7.56
C LYS A 412 7.62 26.88 8.86
N VAL A 413 7.48 25.55 8.80
CA VAL A 413 7.21 24.71 9.97
C VAL A 413 8.37 24.76 10.97
N ILE A 414 9.61 24.80 10.48
CA ILE A 414 10.80 25.00 11.32
C ILE A 414 10.72 26.35 12.05
N LYS A 415 10.46 27.44 11.33
CA LYS A 415 10.38 28.81 11.91
C LYS A 415 9.25 28.97 12.92
N GLU A 416 8.13 28.27 12.73
CA GLU A 416 7.01 28.29 13.69
C GLU A 416 7.31 27.52 14.98
N ASN A 417 8.24 26.56 14.94
CA ASN A 417 8.54 25.65 16.06
C ASN A 417 9.92 25.86 16.68
N TYR A 418 10.73 26.78 16.12
CA TYR A 418 12.08 27.05 16.56
C TYR A 418 12.38 28.56 16.48
N ASP A 419 12.71 29.16 17.62
CA ASP A 419 12.82 30.62 17.77
C ASP A 419 14.09 31.23 17.15
N LYS A 420 15.10 30.43 16.78
CA LYS A 420 16.34 30.97 16.18
C LYS A 420 16.28 30.96 14.66
N VAL A 421 17.02 31.88 14.05
CA VAL A 421 17.20 31.95 12.60
C VAL A 421 17.87 30.67 12.11
N VAL A 422 17.26 30.03 11.12
CA VAL A 422 17.78 28.84 10.44
C VAL A 422 17.98 29.19 8.98
N ASP A 423 19.20 28.98 8.49
CA ASP A 423 19.50 29.06 7.06
C ASP A 423 19.05 27.76 6.39
N VAL A 424 18.09 27.89 5.47
CA VAL A 424 17.57 26.78 4.67
C VAL A 424 18.02 26.96 3.23
N VAL A 425 18.80 26.00 2.74
CA VAL A 425 19.19 25.92 1.33
C VAL A 425 17.99 25.41 0.54
N LYS A 426 17.48 26.25 -0.36
CA LYS A 426 16.23 25.97 -1.11
C LYS A 426 16.47 25.05 -2.30
N GLU A 427 17.58 25.26 -3.01
CA GLU A 427 17.96 24.45 -4.17
C GLU A 427 19.10 23.52 -3.81
N ALA A 428 18.90 22.21 -3.98
CA ALA A 428 19.95 21.23 -3.83
C ALA A 428 21.00 21.40 -4.95
N PRO A 429 22.30 21.44 -4.62
CA PRO A 429 23.37 21.45 -5.61
C PRO A 429 23.32 20.24 -6.54
N ALA A 430 23.13 19.04 -5.97
CA ALA A 430 23.03 17.77 -6.70
C ALA A 430 24.12 17.61 -7.78
N GLU A 431 25.36 17.96 -7.45
CA GLU A 431 26.46 18.13 -8.43
C GLU A 431 26.71 16.83 -9.21
N GLN A 432 26.99 15.72 -8.51
CA GLN A 432 27.27 14.43 -9.12
C GLN A 432 26.13 13.96 -10.05
N TYR A 433 24.88 14.17 -9.64
CA TYR A 433 23.72 13.80 -10.44
C TYR A 433 23.61 14.66 -11.70
N ARG A 434 23.72 15.98 -11.58
CA ARG A 434 23.65 16.90 -12.73
C ARG A 434 24.81 16.72 -13.70
N GLU A 435 26.00 16.39 -13.21
CA GLU A 435 27.14 16.01 -14.06
C GLU A 435 26.87 14.71 -14.80
N SER A 436 26.33 13.68 -14.12
CA SER A 436 25.99 12.40 -14.76
C SER A 436 24.98 12.56 -15.91
N LEU A 437 24.01 13.48 -15.77
CA LEU A 437 23.05 13.80 -16.83
C LEU A 437 23.69 14.53 -18.03
N ARG A 438 24.79 15.26 -17.83
CA ARG A 438 25.52 15.94 -18.92
C ARG A 438 26.45 15.00 -19.69
N MET A 439 26.81 13.87 -19.08
CA MET A 439 27.63 12.83 -19.71
C MET A 439 26.83 11.84 -20.56
N ALA A 440 25.49 11.84 -20.43
CA ALA A 440 24.55 11.08 -21.24
C ALA A 440 24.13 11.87 -22.49
#